data_AF-A0A8G2CMQ2-F1
#
_entry.id   AF-A0A8G2CMQ2-F1
#
_cell.length_a   1.000
_cell.length_b   1.000
_cell.length_c   1.000
_cell.angle_alpha   90.00
_cell.angle_beta   90.00
_cell.angle_gamma   90.00
#
_symmetry.space_group_name_H-M   'P 1'
#
loop_
_entity.id
_entity.type
_entity.pdbx_description
1 polymer ?
#
loop_
_entity_poly.entity_id
_entity_poly.type
_entity_poly.pdbx_seq_one_letter_code
_entity_poly.pdbx_strand_id
1 'polypeptide(L)'
;MKSPTISESLVVVAGSGQARSTITRLSEAFSRLFVMGRRPVLLRDLDSWQPTVISPFLAAHARGLLPLFVMAGNAVWRDLGETPFPVRMQDCTRALAGIELVSIIPPDGDLTPLMLAMMEAISQVADQTGILVNELGPLIERAPGAEWVGAKLAMVPRPAAEVPS
;
A
#
# COMPACT_ATOMS: atom_id res chain seq x y z
N MET A 1 8.28 44.79 25.04
CA MET A 1 8.13 43.34 25.28
C MET A 1 7.82 42.68 23.95
N LYS A 2 8.74 41.86 23.42
CA LYS A 2 8.52 41.06 22.20
C LYS A 2 8.04 39.68 22.62
N SER A 3 6.84 39.28 22.19
CA SER A 3 6.34 37.90 22.31
C SER A 3 7.12 36.99 21.36
N PRO A 4 7.51 35.77 21.77
CA PRO A 4 8.12 34.82 20.84
C PRO A 4 7.02 34.11 20.03
N THR A 5 7.16 34.18 18.71
CA THR A 5 6.40 33.41 17.73
C THR A 5 6.78 31.92 17.87
N ILE A 6 5.88 31.13 18.46
CA ILE A 6 5.93 29.67 18.40
C ILE A 6 4.84 29.25 17.42
N SER A 7 5.18 28.85 16.19
CA SER A 7 4.41 27.91 15.36
C SER A 7 4.91 27.96 13.93
N GLU A 8 5.78 27.02 13.57
CA GLU A 8 5.87 26.47 12.20
C GLU A 8 6.74 25.21 12.21
N SER A 9 7.81 25.21 13.01
CA SER A 9 8.75 24.08 13.11
C SER A 9 8.24 22.87 13.90
N LEU A 10 7.21 23.04 14.74
CA LEU A 10 6.68 21.95 15.60
C LEU A 10 5.64 21.07 14.85
N VAL A 11 4.95 21.61 13.86
CA VAL A 11 3.91 20.90 13.08
C VAL A 11 4.52 19.83 12.16
N VAL A 12 5.72 20.08 11.63
CA VAL A 12 6.41 19.13 10.72
C VAL A 12 6.93 17.89 11.47
N VAL A 13 7.33 18.05 12.73
CA VAL A 13 7.83 16.93 13.56
C VAL A 13 6.68 16.07 14.10
N ALA A 14 5.55 16.68 14.47
CA ALA A 14 4.36 15.93 14.89
C ALA A 14 3.69 15.17 13.71
N GLY A 15 3.64 15.78 12.52
CA GLY A 15 3.05 15.16 11.33
C GLY A 15 3.84 13.98 10.77
N SER A 16 5.18 14.02 10.86
CA SER A 16 6.05 12.92 10.40
C SER A 16 6.03 11.72 11.35
N GLY A 17 5.91 11.93 12.66
CA GLY A 17 5.73 10.87 13.65
C GLY A 17 4.39 10.15 13.50
N GLN A 18 3.30 10.90 13.30
CA GLN A 18 1.95 10.33 13.12
C GLN A 18 1.79 9.61 11.77
N ALA A 19 2.40 10.12 10.70
CA ALA A 19 2.39 9.43 9.41
C ALA A 19 3.13 8.09 9.48
N ARG A 20 4.31 8.06 10.11
CA ARG A 20 5.10 6.83 10.27
C ARG A 20 4.37 5.81 11.16
N SER A 21 3.75 6.26 12.25
CA SER A 21 2.98 5.37 13.14
C SER A 21 1.74 4.78 12.45
N THR A 22 1.12 5.52 11.54
CA THR A 22 -0.05 5.07 10.78
C THR A 22 0.31 3.98 9.78
N ILE A 23 1.39 4.16 9.02
CA ILE A 23 1.89 3.13 8.10
C ILE A 23 2.31 1.87 8.87
N THR A 24 3.03 2.02 9.99
CA THR A 24 3.43 0.86 10.82
C THR A 24 2.21 0.07 11.30
N ARG A 25 1.17 0.74 11.83
CA ARG A 25 -0.06 0.07 12.27
C ARG A 25 -0.77 -0.67 11.12
N LEU A 26 -0.84 -0.04 9.95
CA LEU A 26 -1.43 -0.66 8.77
C LEU A 26 -0.62 -1.88 8.29
N SER A 27 0.71 -1.76 8.22
CA SER A 27 1.63 -2.85 7.89
C SER A 27 1.48 -4.03 8.84
N GLU A 28 1.43 -3.77 10.15
CA GLU A 28 1.27 -4.82 11.16
C GLU A 28 -0.09 -5.52 11.03
N ALA A 29 -1.16 -4.76 10.84
CA ALA A 29 -2.49 -5.31 10.66
C ALA A 29 -2.58 -6.21 9.42
N PHE A 30 -2.10 -5.74 8.27
CA PHE A 30 -2.13 -6.51 7.02
C PHE A 30 -1.19 -7.71 7.04
N SER A 31 -0.01 -7.60 7.65
CA SER A 31 0.89 -8.74 7.83
C SER A 31 0.19 -9.86 8.61
N ARG A 32 -0.50 -9.53 9.70
CA ARG A 32 -1.31 -10.50 10.47
C ARG A 32 -2.47 -11.05 9.65
N LEU A 33 -3.19 -10.21 8.92
CA LEU A 33 -4.30 -10.65 8.07
C LEU A 33 -3.85 -11.64 7.00
N PHE A 34 -2.71 -11.40 6.34
CA PHE A 34 -2.17 -12.32 5.33
C PHE A 34 -1.73 -13.65 5.96
N VAL A 35 -1.12 -13.63 7.14
CA VAL A 35 -0.77 -14.85 7.88
C VAL A 35 -2.03 -15.64 8.28
N MET A 36 -3.05 -14.97 8.82
CA MET A 36 -4.27 -15.60 9.31
C MET A 36 -5.20 -16.07 8.19
N GLY A 37 -5.25 -15.33 7.08
CA GLY A 37 -6.17 -15.58 5.97
C GLY A 37 -5.84 -16.83 5.15
N ARG A 38 -4.66 -17.44 5.34
CA ARG A 38 -4.19 -18.65 4.64
C ARG A 38 -4.28 -18.57 3.10
N ARG A 39 -4.29 -17.37 2.55
CA ARG A 39 -4.22 -17.11 1.10
C ARG A 39 -2.86 -16.50 0.81
N PRO A 40 -2.00 -17.15 0.00
CA PRO A 40 -0.71 -16.59 -0.33
C PRO A 40 -0.89 -15.32 -1.16
N VAL A 41 -0.01 -14.34 -0.94
CA VAL A 41 0.11 -13.17 -1.81
C VAL A 41 1.02 -13.57 -2.96
N LEU A 42 0.52 -13.44 -4.19
CA LEU A 42 1.20 -13.86 -5.40
C LEU A 42 1.52 -12.65 -6.26
N LEU A 43 2.74 -12.64 -6.81
CA LEU A 43 3.16 -11.70 -7.83
C LEU A 43 3.58 -12.50 -9.06
N ARG A 44 2.84 -12.35 -10.15
CA ARG A 44 3.13 -12.96 -11.44
C ARG A 44 4.23 -12.17 -12.14
N ASP A 45 5.29 -12.88 -12.49
CA ASP A 45 6.30 -12.39 -13.41
C ASP A 45 5.69 -12.30 -14.81
N LEU A 46 5.78 -11.12 -15.44
CA LEU A 46 5.17 -10.87 -16.75
C LEU A 46 5.99 -11.47 -17.91
N ASP A 47 7.27 -11.75 -17.70
CA ASP A 47 8.12 -12.37 -18.71
C ASP A 47 7.89 -13.89 -18.74
N SER A 48 7.87 -14.53 -17.55
CA SER A 48 7.77 -15.98 -17.43
C SER A 48 6.35 -16.51 -17.18
N TRP A 49 5.40 -15.63 -16.89
CA TRP A 49 4.03 -15.94 -16.44
C TRP A 49 3.96 -16.80 -15.16
N GLN A 50 5.08 -16.96 -14.45
CA GLN A 50 5.14 -17.75 -13.23
C GLN A 50 4.81 -16.89 -12.00
N PRO A 51 3.87 -17.34 -11.14
CA PRO A 51 3.60 -16.67 -9.88
C PRO A 51 4.73 -16.93 -8.88
N THR A 52 5.18 -15.87 -8.22
CA THR A 52 6.08 -15.94 -7.06
C THR A 52 5.30 -15.61 -5.80
N VAL A 53 5.45 -16.45 -4.77
CA VAL A 53 4.85 -16.20 -3.45
C VAL A 53 5.64 -15.10 -2.76
N ILE A 54 4.95 -14.07 -2.31
CA ILE A 54 5.53 -12.96 -1.55
C ILE A 54 5.25 -13.19 -0.06
N SER A 55 6.27 -12.99 0.77
CA SER A 55 6.11 -13.14 2.22
C SER A 55 5.07 -12.14 2.75
N PRO A 56 4.23 -12.53 3.73
CA PRO A 56 3.24 -11.63 4.33
C PRO A 56 3.83 -10.30 4.82
N PHE A 57 5.05 -10.36 5.37
CA PHE A 57 5.78 -9.18 5.81
C PHE A 57 6.09 -8.24 4.64
N LEU A 58 6.66 -8.76 3.55
CA LEU A 58 6.99 -7.95 2.38
C LEU A 58 5.71 -7.46 1.66
N ALA A 59 4.66 -8.27 1.60
CA ALA A 59 3.37 -7.85 1.04
C ALA A 59 2.77 -6.65 1.78
N ALA A 60 2.86 -6.63 3.11
CA ALA A 60 2.34 -5.56 3.96
C ALA A 60 3.35 -4.41 4.21
N HIS A 61 4.56 -4.46 3.65
CA HIS A 61 5.60 -3.46 3.91
C HIS A 61 5.40 -2.18 3.07
N ALA A 62 5.75 -1.01 3.63
CA ALA A 62 5.65 0.29 2.95
C ALA A 62 6.48 0.42 1.66
N ARG A 63 7.57 -0.36 1.57
CA ARG A 63 8.42 -0.53 0.36
C ARG A 63 8.17 -1.85 -0.37
N GLY A 64 7.11 -2.55 0.02
CA GLY A 64 6.70 -3.82 -0.54
C GLY A 64 5.50 -3.64 -1.46
N LEU A 65 4.42 -4.38 -1.20
CA LEU A 65 3.18 -4.29 -1.98
C LEU A 65 2.09 -3.45 -1.30
N LEU A 66 2.32 -2.95 -0.08
CA LEU A 66 1.36 -2.10 0.63
C LEU A 66 0.90 -0.87 -0.18
N PRO A 67 1.78 -0.15 -0.92
CA PRO A 67 1.32 0.97 -1.76
C PRO A 67 0.22 0.56 -2.75
N LEU A 68 0.32 -0.64 -3.35
CA LEU A 68 -0.64 -1.12 -4.34
C LEU A 68 -1.99 -1.43 -3.69
N PHE A 69 -1.98 -2.12 -2.54
CA PHE A 69 -3.21 -2.39 -1.80
C PHE A 69 -3.89 -1.09 -1.34
N VAL A 70 -3.13 -0.10 -0.88
CA VAL A 70 -3.65 1.21 -0.47
C VAL A 70 -4.28 1.94 -1.65
N MET A 71 -3.64 1.96 -2.82
CA MET A 71 -4.23 2.57 -4.02
C MET A 71 -5.49 1.85 -4.48
N ALA A 72 -5.49 0.52 -4.48
CA ALA A 72 -6.67 -0.25 -4.84
C ALA A 72 -7.84 -0.02 -3.86
N GLY A 73 -7.55 0.07 -2.56
CA GLY A 73 -8.54 0.47 -1.55
C GLY A 73 -9.07 1.89 -1.77
N ASN A 74 -8.20 2.84 -2.14
CA ASN A 74 -8.61 4.20 -2.52
C ASN A 74 -9.55 4.22 -3.73
N ALA A 75 -9.32 3.36 -4.72
CA ALA A 75 -10.22 3.20 -5.87
C ALA A 75 -11.59 2.69 -5.43
N VAL A 76 -11.63 1.62 -4.63
CA VAL A 76 -12.87 1.07 -4.07
C VAL A 76 -13.63 2.12 -3.25
N TRP A 77 -12.92 2.87 -2.40
CA TRP A 77 -13.53 3.92 -1.59
C TRP A 77 -14.15 5.04 -2.45
N ARG A 78 -13.46 5.45 -3.50
CA ARG A 78 -13.98 6.42 -4.47
C ARG A 78 -15.21 5.89 -5.21
N ASP A 79 -15.22 4.60 -5.56
CA ASP A 79 -16.36 3.98 -6.26
C ASP A 79 -17.64 4.00 -5.40
N LEU A 80 -17.51 4.11 -4.07
CA LEU A 80 -18.62 4.32 -3.15
C LEU A 80 -19.12 5.78 -3.10
N GLY A 81 -18.52 6.68 -3.88
CA GLY A 81 -18.86 8.12 -3.92
C GLY A 81 -18.14 8.96 -2.88
N GLU A 82 -17.19 8.37 -2.14
CA GLU A 82 -16.50 9.04 -1.04
C GLU A 82 -15.22 9.75 -1.50
N THR A 83 -14.76 10.70 -0.68
CA THR A 83 -13.48 11.38 -0.93
C THR A 83 -12.31 10.42 -0.67
N PRO A 84 -11.38 10.23 -1.63
CA PRO A 84 -10.21 9.36 -1.46
C PRO A 84 -9.36 9.73 -0.25
N PHE A 85 -8.71 8.74 0.38
CA PHE A 85 -7.80 8.99 1.48
C PHE A 85 -6.57 9.77 0.97
N PRO A 86 -6.15 10.84 1.68
CA PRO A 86 -4.90 11.52 1.38
C PRO A 86 -3.71 10.58 1.60
N VAL A 87 -3.07 10.19 0.50
CA VAL A 87 -1.93 9.27 0.48
C VAL A 87 -0.78 9.93 -0.27
N ARG A 88 0.43 9.79 0.27
CA ARG A 88 1.66 10.21 -0.39
C ARG A 88 2.54 9.01 -0.68
N MET A 89 2.95 8.88 -1.93
CA MET A 89 3.89 7.89 -2.41
C MET A 89 5.04 8.57 -3.13
N GLN A 90 6.17 7.88 -3.25
CA GLN A 90 7.33 8.35 -4.00
C GLN A 90 8.00 7.20 -4.74
N ASP A 91 8.71 7.52 -5.82
CA ASP A 91 9.61 6.57 -6.47
C ASP A 91 10.69 6.11 -5.50
N CYS A 92 10.91 4.79 -5.45
CA CYS A 92 11.95 4.18 -4.64
C CYS A 92 12.49 2.96 -5.36
N THR A 93 13.67 3.09 -5.97
CA THR A 93 14.31 2.01 -6.76
C THR A 93 14.66 0.77 -5.93
N ARG A 94 14.68 0.88 -4.60
CA ARG A 94 14.89 -0.23 -3.66
C ARG A 94 13.59 -0.87 -3.18
N ALA A 95 12.44 -0.33 -3.53
CA ALA A 95 11.14 -0.90 -3.19
C ALA A 95 10.73 -1.96 -4.21
N LEU A 96 9.96 -2.96 -3.76
CA LEU A 96 9.55 -4.10 -4.57
C LEU A 96 8.81 -3.65 -5.84
N ALA A 97 7.82 -2.77 -5.70
CA ALA A 97 7.07 -2.22 -6.83
C ALA A 97 7.70 -0.93 -7.40
N GLY A 98 8.94 -0.58 -7.02
CA GLY A 98 9.56 0.69 -7.38
C GLY A 98 8.94 1.93 -6.71
N ILE A 99 8.04 1.72 -5.74
CA ILE A 99 7.27 2.77 -5.05
C ILE A 99 7.32 2.57 -3.54
N GLU A 100 7.47 3.65 -2.80
CA GLU A 100 7.37 3.68 -1.34
C GLU A 100 6.15 4.48 -0.89
N LEU A 101 5.38 3.91 0.05
CA LEU A 101 4.33 4.61 0.78
C LEU A 101 4.97 5.49 1.86
N VAL A 102 4.77 6.80 1.76
CA VAL A 102 5.42 7.80 2.63
C VAL A 102 4.48 8.29 3.74
N SER A 103 3.20 8.48 3.43
CA SER A 103 2.21 8.85 4.44
C SER A 103 0.79 8.48 4.03
N ILE A 104 -0.05 8.20 5.02
CA ILE A 104 -1.51 8.08 4.90
C ILE A 104 -2.08 9.00 5.98
N ILE A 105 -3.07 9.82 5.62
CA ILE A 105 -3.76 10.69 6.57
C ILE A 105 -5.24 10.27 6.60
N PRO A 106 -5.62 9.30 7.45
CA PRO A 106 -7.02 8.95 7.62
C PRO A 106 -7.82 10.12 8.22
N PRO A 107 -9.08 10.33 7.81
CA PRO A 107 -9.98 11.28 8.47
C PRO A 107 -10.13 10.89 9.95
N ASP A 108 -10.04 11.86 10.84
CA ASP A 108 -10.15 11.71 12.31
C ASP A 108 -9.17 10.69 12.94
N GLY A 109 -8.14 10.26 12.19
CA GLY A 109 -7.19 9.26 12.67
C GLY A 109 -7.68 7.81 12.56
N ASP A 110 -8.86 7.56 11.98
CA ASP A 110 -9.46 6.22 11.86
C ASP A 110 -9.05 5.52 10.57
N LEU A 111 -8.28 4.44 10.71
CA LEU A 111 -7.83 3.61 9.60
C LEU A 111 -8.87 2.59 9.12
N THR A 112 -9.93 2.37 9.90
CA THR A 112 -10.91 1.30 9.65
C THR A 112 -11.54 1.38 8.24
N PRO A 113 -11.98 2.55 7.76
CA PRO A 113 -12.57 2.66 6.42
C PRO A 113 -11.58 2.27 5.32
N LEU A 114 -10.32 2.72 5.41
CA LEU A 114 -9.27 2.36 4.47
C LEU A 114 -8.97 0.85 4.52
N MET A 115 -8.87 0.27 5.71
CA MET A 115 -8.61 -1.17 5.87
C MET A 115 -9.71 -2.00 5.24
N LEU A 116 -10.98 -1.63 5.44
CA LEU A 116 -12.13 -2.31 4.82
C LEU A 116 -12.11 -2.17 3.30
N ALA A 117 -11.86 -0.97 2.78
CA ALA A 117 -11.75 -0.76 1.33
C ALA A 117 -10.60 -1.56 0.70
N MET A 118 -9.46 -1.67 1.39
CA MET A 118 -8.34 -2.53 0.98
C MET A 118 -8.72 -4.02 1.01
N MET A 119 -9.42 -4.48 2.05
CA MET A 119 -9.90 -5.86 2.14
C MET A 119 -10.88 -6.19 1.02
N GLU A 120 -11.74 -5.24 0.65
CA GLU A 120 -12.65 -5.39 -0.49
C GLU A 120 -11.87 -5.42 -1.82
N ALA A 121 -10.90 -4.53 -2.02
CA ALA A 121 -10.05 -4.59 -3.21
C ALA A 121 -9.31 -5.94 -3.33
N ILE A 122 -8.82 -6.48 -2.20
CA ILE A 122 -8.21 -7.81 -2.14
C ILE A 122 -9.23 -8.90 -2.45
N SER A 123 -10.47 -8.79 -1.96
CA SER A 123 -11.53 -9.77 -2.20
C SER A 123 -11.83 -9.91 -3.70
N GLN A 124 -11.78 -8.80 -4.44
CA GLN A 124 -12.05 -8.75 -5.88
C GLN A 124 -10.96 -9.42 -6.73
N VAL A 125 -9.72 -9.50 -6.23
CA VAL A 125 -8.58 -10.11 -6.95
C VAL A 125 -8.13 -11.45 -6.37
N ALA A 126 -8.75 -11.90 -5.29
CA ALA A 126 -8.42 -13.17 -4.67
C ALA A 126 -9.22 -14.31 -5.31
N ASP A 127 -8.53 -15.41 -5.60
CA ASP A 127 -9.12 -16.64 -6.13
C ASP A 127 -8.74 -17.87 -5.29
N GLN A 128 -8.91 -19.06 -5.85
CA GLN A 128 -8.54 -20.32 -5.19
C GLN A 128 -7.03 -20.52 -5.03
N THR A 129 -6.21 -19.82 -5.82
CA THR A 129 -4.75 -19.90 -5.81
C THR A 129 -4.13 -18.93 -4.82
N GLY A 130 -4.75 -17.77 -4.60
CA GLY A 130 -4.27 -16.76 -3.67
C GLY A 130 -4.77 -15.36 -4.01
N ILE A 131 -4.01 -14.36 -3.56
CA ILE A 131 -4.23 -12.94 -3.89
C ILE A 131 -3.24 -12.58 -4.98
N LEU A 132 -3.70 -12.48 -6.22
CA LEU A 132 -2.83 -12.13 -7.35
C LEU A 132 -2.73 -10.62 -7.51
N VAL A 133 -1.59 -10.05 -7.10
CA VAL A 133 -1.41 -8.59 -6.99
C VAL A 133 -1.44 -7.90 -8.35
N ASN A 134 -1.05 -8.58 -9.43
CA ASN A 134 -1.11 -8.03 -10.80
C ASN A 134 -2.54 -7.66 -11.21
N GLU A 135 -3.56 -8.36 -10.69
CA GLU A 135 -4.96 -8.11 -11.02
C GLU A 135 -5.51 -6.85 -10.30
N LEU A 136 -4.72 -6.21 -9.43
CA LEU A 136 -5.07 -4.91 -8.85
C LEU A 136 -4.94 -3.77 -9.87
N GLY A 137 -4.23 -3.96 -10.99
CA GLY A 137 -3.99 -2.91 -12.00
C GLY A 137 -5.27 -2.19 -12.43
N PRO A 138 -6.30 -2.90 -12.91
CA PRO A 138 -7.57 -2.30 -13.29
C PRO A 138 -8.28 -1.53 -12.17
N LEU A 139 -8.10 -1.91 -10.89
CA LEU A 139 -8.63 -1.16 -9.76
C LEU A 139 -7.83 0.12 -9.53
N ILE A 140 -6.50 0.01 -9.50
CA ILE A 140 -5.58 1.12 -9.26
C ILE A 140 -5.77 2.21 -10.31
N GLU A 141 -6.00 1.87 -11.57
CA GLU A 141 -6.26 2.85 -12.64
C GLU A 141 -7.49 3.74 -12.39
N ARG A 142 -8.43 3.30 -11.53
CA ARG A 142 -9.59 4.11 -11.13
C ARG A 142 -9.28 5.07 -9.98
N ALA A 143 -8.18 4.86 -9.26
CA ALA A 143 -7.77 5.74 -8.18
C ALA A 143 -7.21 7.06 -8.74
N PRO A 144 -7.55 8.21 -8.13
CA PRO A 144 -6.99 9.50 -8.55
C PRO A 144 -5.47 9.56 -8.31
N GLY A 145 -4.72 10.05 -9.31
CA GLY A 145 -3.26 10.19 -9.23
C GLY A 145 -2.49 8.87 -9.32
N ALA A 146 -3.14 7.81 -9.79
CA ALA A 146 -2.61 6.46 -9.86
C ALA A 146 -1.96 6.10 -11.20
N GLU A 147 -1.95 7.01 -12.19
CA GLU A 147 -1.51 6.74 -13.56
C GLU A 147 -0.07 6.20 -13.59
N TRP A 148 0.79 6.75 -12.73
CA TRP A 148 2.17 6.32 -12.61
C TRP A 148 2.35 5.07 -11.72
N VAL A 149 1.39 4.76 -10.84
CA VAL A 149 1.40 3.57 -9.97
C VAL A 149 1.02 2.32 -10.77
N GLY A 150 -0.05 2.40 -11.57
CA GLY A 150 -0.48 1.31 -12.45
C GLY A 150 0.62 0.91 -13.45
N ALA A 151 1.30 1.91 -14.02
CA ALA A 151 2.45 1.68 -14.91
C ALA A 151 3.59 0.89 -14.23
N LYS A 152 3.83 1.10 -12.93
CA LYS A 152 4.88 0.39 -12.18
C LYS A 152 4.49 -1.04 -11.85
N LEU A 153 3.20 -1.32 -11.64
CA LEU A 153 2.72 -2.69 -11.44
C LEU A 153 2.99 -3.56 -12.68
N ALA A 154 2.86 -2.98 -13.87
CA ALA A 154 3.22 -3.63 -15.14
C ALA A 154 4.74 -3.80 -15.34
N MET A 155 5.58 -3.29 -14.44
CA MET A 155 7.04 -3.32 -14.54
C MET A 155 7.71 -4.00 -13.34
N VAL A 156 6.95 -4.61 -12.41
CA VAL A 156 7.54 -5.20 -11.20
C VAL A 156 8.42 -6.38 -11.59
N PRO A 157 9.76 -6.26 -11.47
CA PRO A 157 10.66 -7.35 -11.80
C PRO A 157 10.64 -8.40 -10.70
N ARG A 158 11.09 -9.60 -11.03
CA ARG A 158 11.27 -10.73 -10.11
C ARG A 158 11.89 -10.28 -8.78
N PRO A 159 11.33 -10.63 -7.61
CA PRO A 159 12.04 -10.45 -6.35
C PRO A 159 13.33 -11.29 -6.42
N ALA A 160 14.49 -10.64 -6.22
CA ALA A 160 15.74 -11.37 -6.03
C ALA A 160 15.50 -12.35 -4.88
N ALA A 161 15.75 -13.64 -5.12
CA ALA A 161 15.56 -14.68 -4.12
C ALA A 161 16.17 -14.21 -2.79
N GLU A 162 15.37 -14.22 -1.72
CA GLU A 162 15.86 -13.89 -0.38
C GLU A 162 17.09 -14.77 -0.12
N VAL A 163 18.26 -14.15 0.03
CA VAL A 163 19.46 -14.86 0.48
C VAL A 163 19.18 -15.23 1.94
N PRO A 164 19.10 -16.52 2.29
CA PRO A 164 18.88 -16.91 3.66
C PRO A 164 20.08 -16.43 4.50
N SER A 165 19.77 -15.76 5.62
CA SER A 165 20.76 -15.42 6.66
C SER A 165 21.13 -16.67 7.43
#